data_AF-A0A2V7B562-F1
#
_entry.id   AF-A0A2V7B562-F1
#
_cell.length_a   1.000
_cell.length_b   1.000
_cell.length_c   1.000
_cell.angle_alpha   90.00
_cell.angle_beta   90.00
_cell.angle_gamma   90.00
#
_symmetry.space_group_name_H-M   'P 1'
#
loop_
_entity.id
_entity.type
_entity.pdbx_description
1 polymer ?
#
loop_
_entity_poly.entity_id
_entity_poly.type
_entity_poly.pdbx_seq_one_letter_code
_entity_poly.pdbx_strand_id
1 'polypeptide(L)'
;MIRPHRVLTLASLALAALGAAPAAAIEYRLRVANVRDVAFTSFLERGEINDGATGPGLERLESSLDTGGFPRAVLLYDRHLQAASESTARDYRAVAVRADVKPGGEGKDRWDEVRWEGTPGEQSLWIIAPQGRRPGALYRVAIHGRGPVRHFLPYGASSGSYALPVVRLPLNYLFSREGDADFWTRRIAPVIDLTEGIGVIAAAQDGGVDADQAYILVTHGAVPATSTAILAWRERYNDRESPGKGFLRIRLR
;
A
#
# COMPACT_ATOMS: atom_id res chain seq x y z
N MET A 1 12.60 40.83 65.09
CA MET A 1 13.47 40.87 63.89
C MET A 1 13.03 39.78 62.92
N ILE A 2 12.73 40.17 61.68
CA ILE A 2 12.05 39.39 60.65
C ILE A 2 13.07 38.52 59.88
N ARG A 3 12.72 37.26 59.59
CA ARG A 3 13.51 36.27 58.82
C ARG A 3 13.61 36.65 57.33
N PRO A 4 14.68 36.26 56.60
CA PRO A 4 14.63 36.15 55.15
C PRO A 4 14.65 34.67 54.68
N HIS A 5 13.50 34.30 54.13
CA HIS A 5 13.17 33.41 53.03
C HIS A 5 14.17 32.42 52.42
N ARG A 6 13.72 31.16 52.44
CA ARG A 6 13.88 30.14 51.39
C ARG A 6 13.38 30.69 50.04
N VAL A 7 14.24 30.80 49.02
CA VAL A 7 13.85 30.66 47.59
C VAL A 7 15.12 30.36 46.79
N LEU A 8 15.47 29.09 46.56
CA LEU A 8 16.53 28.73 45.61
C LEU A 8 16.45 27.25 45.20
N THR A 9 15.28 26.77 44.79
CA THR A 9 15.12 25.45 44.16
C THR A 9 13.92 25.43 43.21
N LEU A 10 13.90 26.35 42.23
CA LEU A 10 12.89 26.36 41.16
C LEU A 10 13.47 26.61 39.76
N ALA A 11 14.80 26.72 39.62
CA ALA A 11 15.44 26.96 38.33
C ALA A 11 15.73 25.67 37.52
N SER A 12 15.62 24.49 38.13
CA SER A 12 16.03 23.22 37.49
C SER A 12 14.91 22.52 36.70
N LEU A 13 13.64 22.92 36.86
CA LEU A 13 12.51 22.28 36.17
C LEU A 13 12.10 22.98 34.86
N ALA A 14 12.59 24.19 34.60
CA ALA A 14 12.22 24.95 33.40
C ALA A 14 13.00 24.53 32.15
N LEU A 15 14.09 23.77 32.28
CA LEU A 15 14.92 23.34 31.16
C LEU A 15 14.44 22.02 30.51
N ALA A 16 13.49 21.31 31.12
CA ALA A 16 12.83 20.15 30.53
C ALA A 16 11.68 20.53 29.57
N ALA A 17 11.37 21.84 29.47
CA ALA A 17 10.33 22.39 28.60
C ALA A 17 10.90 23.14 27.38
N LEU A 18 12.15 22.84 26.97
CA LEU A 18 12.56 23.13 25.59
C LEU A 18 11.77 22.19 24.68
N GLY A 19 10.61 22.69 24.27
CA GLY A 19 9.73 22.03 23.33
C GLY A 19 10.53 21.53 22.14
N ALA A 20 10.32 20.26 21.81
CA ALA A 20 10.60 19.77 20.48
C ALA A 20 9.96 20.79 19.52
N ALA A 21 10.78 21.51 18.74
CA ALA A 21 10.26 22.35 17.68
C ALA A 21 9.28 21.47 16.88
N PRO A 22 8.05 21.94 16.59
CA PRO A 22 7.13 21.15 15.78
C PRO A 22 7.89 20.79 14.51
N ALA A 23 8.09 19.49 14.28
CA ALA A 23 8.81 19.03 13.12
C ALA A 23 8.14 19.69 11.91
N ALA A 24 8.91 20.44 11.14
CA ALA A 24 8.37 21.17 10.01
C ALA A 24 7.58 20.19 9.14
N ALA A 25 6.40 20.61 8.66
CA ALA A 25 5.66 19.80 7.72
C ALA A 25 6.55 19.56 6.48
N ILE A 26 6.67 18.30 6.08
CA ILE A 26 7.49 17.85 4.97
C ILE A 26 6.56 17.38 3.85
N GLU A 27 6.84 17.81 2.62
CA GLU A 27 6.17 17.27 1.44
C GLU A 27 6.59 15.82 1.21
N TYR A 28 5.63 14.90 1.23
CA TYR A 28 5.78 13.52 0.78
C TYR A 28 5.04 13.31 -0.53
N ARG A 29 5.47 12.31 -1.28
CA ARG A 29 4.85 11.91 -2.54
C ARG A 29 4.63 10.41 -2.59
N LEU A 30 3.47 10.00 -3.09
CA LEU A 30 3.17 8.61 -3.42
C LEU A 30 2.77 8.53 -4.88
N ARG A 31 3.37 7.58 -5.60
CA ARG A 31 3.02 7.23 -6.98
C ARG A 31 2.56 5.79 -7.05
N VAL A 32 1.40 5.54 -7.64
CA VAL A 32 0.85 4.19 -7.77
C VAL A 32 0.47 3.89 -9.22
N ALA A 33 0.92 2.76 -9.74
CA ALA A 33 0.56 2.28 -11.07
C ALA A 33 -0.17 0.94 -10.96
N ASN A 34 -1.35 0.87 -11.57
CA ASN A 34 -2.15 -0.36 -11.64
C ASN A 34 -2.00 -0.98 -13.02
N VAL A 35 -1.33 -2.14 -13.11
CA VAL A 35 -0.96 -2.78 -14.39
C VAL A 35 -1.48 -4.20 -14.47
N ARG A 36 -1.60 -4.74 -15.69
CA ARG A 36 -1.79 -6.19 -15.89
C ARG A 36 -0.50 -6.95 -15.52
N ASP A 37 -0.64 -8.06 -14.83
CA ASP A 37 0.47 -8.94 -14.41
C ASP A 37 1.39 -9.34 -15.57
N VAL A 38 0.82 -9.68 -16.72
CA VAL A 38 1.60 -10.03 -17.92
C VAL A 38 2.55 -8.92 -18.37
N ALA A 39 2.13 -7.66 -18.26
CA ALA A 39 2.94 -6.50 -18.62
C ALA A 39 3.97 -6.13 -17.55
N PHE A 40 3.70 -6.47 -16.29
CA PHE A 40 4.67 -6.37 -15.21
C PHE A 40 5.79 -7.39 -15.43
N THR A 41 5.44 -8.66 -15.60
CA THR A 41 6.41 -9.76 -15.74
C THR A 41 7.24 -9.69 -17.03
N SER A 42 6.78 -8.98 -18.06
CA SER A 42 7.55 -8.84 -19.31
C SER A 42 8.84 -8.03 -19.16
N PHE A 43 8.98 -7.28 -18.06
CA PHE A 43 10.21 -6.56 -17.73
C PHE A 43 11.21 -7.41 -16.94
N LEU A 44 10.73 -8.50 -16.30
CA LEU A 44 11.50 -9.24 -15.31
C LEU A 44 12.25 -10.42 -15.91
N GLU A 45 13.48 -10.59 -15.48
CA GLU A 45 14.27 -11.79 -15.72
C GLU A 45 13.97 -12.89 -14.68
N ARG A 46 14.44 -14.11 -14.95
CA ARG A 46 14.19 -15.28 -14.08
C ARG A 46 14.63 -15.06 -12.62
N GLY A 47 15.69 -14.29 -12.38
CA GLY A 47 16.16 -13.96 -11.02
C GLY A 47 15.30 -12.93 -10.29
N GLU A 48 14.62 -12.05 -11.04
CA GLU A 48 13.87 -10.90 -10.54
C GLU A 48 12.41 -11.24 -10.20
N ILE A 49 11.94 -12.41 -10.62
CA ILE A 49 10.57 -12.88 -10.33
C ILE A 49 10.40 -13.42 -8.91
N ASN A 50 11.52 -13.64 -8.20
CA ASN A 50 11.52 -14.15 -6.83
C ASN A 50 10.97 -13.09 -5.86
N ASP A 51 10.43 -13.56 -4.74
CA ASP A 51 9.96 -12.68 -3.67
C ASP A 51 11.13 -11.93 -3.02
N GLY A 52 10.98 -10.62 -2.81
CA GLY A 52 12.00 -9.72 -2.29
C GLY A 52 13.12 -9.37 -3.28
N ALA A 53 13.06 -9.86 -4.52
CA ALA A 53 14.09 -9.64 -5.52
C ALA A 53 14.13 -8.19 -6.01
N THR A 54 15.33 -7.74 -6.38
CA THR A 54 15.62 -6.46 -7.01
C THR A 54 16.41 -6.69 -8.30
N GLY A 55 16.44 -5.72 -9.20
CA GLY A 55 17.26 -5.80 -10.40
C GLY A 55 16.86 -4.82 -11.52
N PRO A 56 17.64 -4.78 -12.61
CA PRO A 56 17.48 -3.82 -13.71
C PRO A 56 16.14 -3.94 -14.47
N GLY A 57 15.46 -5.08 -14.44
CA GLY A 57 14.11 -5.23 -14.99
C GLY A 57 13.09 -4.36 -14.25
N LEU A 58 13.16 -4.34 -12.92
CA LEU A 58 12.28 -3.51 -12.09
C LEU A 58 12.58 -2.02 -12.27
N GLU A 59 13.87 -1.64 -12.36
CA GLU A 59 14.28 -0.26 -12.64
C GLU A 59 13.79 0.20 -14.02
N ARG A 60 13.90 -0.65 -15.05
CA ARG A 60 13.37 -0.36 -16.38
C ARG A 60 11.85 -0.24 -16.39
N LEU A 61 11.15 -1.05 -15.60
CA LEU A 61 9.70 -0.97 -15.44
C LEU A 61 9.28 0.39 -14.85
N GLU A 62 9.89 0.79 -13.74
CA GLU A 62 9.64 2.09 -13.10
C GLU A 62 9.97 3.26 -14.04
N SER A 63 11.13 3.21 -14.69
CA SER A 63 11.54 4.22 -15.68
C SER A 63 10.59 4.30 -16.88
N SER A 64 10.02 3.18 -17.32
CA SER A 64 9.02 3.15 -18.39
C SER A 64 7.74 3.88 -17.99
N LEU A 65 7.32 3.77 -16.73
CA LEU A 65 6.17 4.50 -16.19
C LEU A 65 6.47 6.00 -16.07
N ASP A 66 7.66 6.36 -15.58
CA ASP A 66 8.09 7.76 -15.43
C ASP A 66 8.19 8.52 -16.76
N THR A 67 8.71 7.86 -17.79
CA THR A 67 8.89 8.47 -19.12
C THR A 67 7.62 8.44 -19.97
N GLY A 68 6.55 7.78 -19.50
CA GLY A 68 5.32 7.56 -20.26
C GLY A 68 5.45 6.51 -21.37
N GLY A 69 6.57 5.80 -21.44
CA GLY A 69 6.84 4.72 -22.40
C GLY A 69 6.05 3.44 -22.10
N PHE A 70 5.53 3.29 -20.88
CA PHE A 70 4.72 2.13 -20.51
C PHE A 70 3.39 2.11 -21.29
N PRO A 71 3.00 0.98 -21.93
CA PRO A 71 1.84 0.97 -22.81
C PRO A 71 0.53 1.25 -22.06
N ARG A 72 -0.26 2.19 -22.58
CA ARG A 72 -1.55 2.57 -21.95
C ARG A 72 -2.57 1.43 -21.91
N ALA A 73 -2.51 0.48 -22.85
CA ALA A 73 -3.50 -0.60 -22.98
C ALA A 73 -3.44 -1.64 -21.84
N VAL A 74 -2.33 -1.67 -21.09
CA VAL A 74 -2.10 -2.62 -19.99
C VAL A 74 -2.18 -1.96 -18.61
N LEU A 75 -2.48 -0.67 -18.56
CA LEU A 75 -2.86 0.02 -17.33
C LEU A 75 -4.35 -0.19 -17.03
N LEU A 76 -4.68 -0.22 -15.74
CA LEU A 76 -6.01 -0.43 -15.23
C LEU A 76 -6.55 0.88 -14.65
N TYR A 77 -7.33 1.59 -15.45
CA TYR A 77 -7.92 2.89 -15.12
C TYR A 77 -9.26 2.78 -14.37
N ASP A 78 -9.67 1.56 -14.02
CA ASP A 78 -10.87 1.32 -13.21
C ASP A 78 -10.56 1.30 -11.71
N ARG A 79 -9.31 1.55 -11.31
CA ARG A 79 -8.88 1.51 -9.91
C ARG A 79 -7.85 2.62 -9.69
N HIS A 80 -8.27 3.64 -8.96
CA HIS A 80 -7.45 4.81 -8.68
C HIS A 80 -7.09 4.89 -7.20
N LEU A 81 -5.95 5.51 -6.92
CA LEU A 81 -5.53 5.85 -5.56
C LEU A 81 -6.53 6.79 -4.89
N GLN A 82 -6.86 6.48 -3.64
CA GLN A 82 -7.77 7.25 -2.81
C GLN A 82 -7.18 7.41 -1.41
N ALA A 83 -7.39 8.57 -0.80
CA ALA A 83 -7.10 8.75 0.62
C ALA A 83 -8.06 7.89 1.46
N ALA A 84 -7.55 7.23 2.49
CA ALA A 84 -8.41 6.54 3.45
C ALA A 84 -9.33 7.52 4.18
N SER A 85 -10.54 7.06 4.55
CA SER A 85 -11.40 7.83 5.46
C SER A 85 -10.70 8.04 6.81
N GLU A 86 -11.12 9.07 7.56
CA GLU A 86 -10.51 9.34 8.88
C GLU A 86 -10.68 8.17 9.86
N SER A 87 -11.83 7.48 9.82
CA SER A 87 -12.06 6.27 10.63
C SER A 87 -11.06 5.17 10.27
N THR A 88 -10.94 4.86 8.98
CA THR A 88 -10.04 3.81 8.50
C THR A 88 -8.58 4.17 8.80
N ALA A 89 -8.15 5.40 8.56
CA ALA A 89 -6.78 5.83 8.86
C ALA A 89 -6.46 5.60 10.35
N ARG A 90 -7.38 5.95 11.25
CA ARG A 90 -7.22 5.77 12.69
C ARG A 90 -7.04 4.31 13.10
N ASP A 91 -7.79 3.39 12.51
CA ASP A 91 -7.70 1.94 12.80
C ASP A 91 -6.32 1.36 12.46
N TYR A 92 -5.63 1.98 11.50
CA TYR A 92 -4.27 1.63 11.09
C TYR A 92 -3.21 2.54 11.72
N ARG A 93 -3.54 3.31 12.76
CA ARG A 93 -2.61 4.30 13.38
C ARG A 93 -2.00 5.28 12.36
N ALA A 94 -2.73 5.55 11.28
CA ALA A 94 -2.36 6.50 10.26
C ALA A 94 -3.09 7.83 10.45
N VAL A 95 -2.50 8.90 9.94
CA VAL A 95 -3.13 10.22 9.85
C VAL A 95 -3.99 10.31 8.60
N ALA A 96 -5.15 10.93 8.74
CA ALA A 96 -6.03 11.18 7.61
C ALA A 96 -5.43 12.30 6.74
N VAL A 97 -5.04 11.95 5.52
CA VAL A 97 -4.50 12.91 4.57
C VAL A 97 -5.62 13.44 3.68
N ARG A 98 -5.76 14.76 3.62
CA ARG A 98 -6.65 15.44 2.64
C ARG A 98 -5.77 16.03 1.55
N ALA A 99 -5.59 15.28 0.47
CA ALA A 99 -4.83 15.71 -0.68
C ALA A 99 -5.52 15.26 -1.97
N ASP A 100 -5.37 16.08 -3.01
CA ASP A 100 -5.91 15.75 -4.33
C ASP A 100 -5.02 14.70 -4.99
N VAL A 101 -5.62 13.57 -5.34
CA VAL A 101 -4.96 12.55 -6.14
C VAL A 101 -5.12 12.92 -7.60
N LYS A 102 -4.00 13.08 -8.31
CA LYS A 102 -3.97 13.20 -9.76
C LYS A 102 -4.01 11.80 -10.38
N PRO A 103 -5.10 11.38 -11.05
CA PRO A 103 -5.16 10.06 -11.66
C PRO A 103 -4.20 9.95 -12.85
N GLY A 104 -3.59 8.78 -12.99
CA GLY A 104 -2.77 8.42 -14.13
C GLY A 104 -3.60 7.98 -15.34
N GLY A 105 -2.98 7.98 -16.52
CA GLY A 105 -3.62 7.54 -17.77
C GLY A 105 -3.97 8.65 -18.74
N GLU A 106 -4.05 9.89 -18.26
CA GLU A 106 -4.16 11.07 -19.11
C GLU A 106 -2.81 11.47 -19.68
N GLY A 107 -2.75 11.72 -21.00
CA GLY A 107 -1.53 12.20 -21.64
C GLY A 107 -0.31 11.27 -21.41
N LYS A 108 0.82 11.84 -21.00
CA LYS A 108 2.04 11.06 -20.77
C LYS A 108 2.10 10.40 -19.39
N ASP A 109 1.20 10.77 -18.48
CA ASP A 109 1.24 10.30 -17.10
C ASP A 109 0.74 8.86 -16.99
N ARG A 110 1.46 8.03 -16.23
CA ARG A 110 1.14 6.60 -16.01
C ARG A 110 0.89 6.28 -14.53
N TRP A 111 1.22 7.21 -13.65
CA TRP A 111 1.07 7.12 -12.22
C TRP A 111 -0.20 7.85 -11.79
N ASP A 112 -0.97 7.24 -10.89
CA ASP A 112 -1.71 8.03 -9.93
C ASP A 112 -0.69 8.68 -9.00
N GLU A 113 -0.70 10.01 -8.88
CA GLU A 113 0.23 10.76 -8.05
C GLU A 113 -0.53 11.55 -6.99
N VAL A 114 -0.04 11.51 -5.76
CA VAL A 114 -0.49 12.40 -4.68
C VAL A 114 0.69 12.98 -3.95
N ARG A 115 0.55 14.23 -3.52
CA ARG A 115 1.52 14.95 -2.69
C ARG A 115 0.79 15.51 -1.48
N TRP A 116 1.43 15.44 -0.32
CA TRP A 116 0.85 15.97 0.90
C TRP A 116 1.95 16.42 1.86
N GLU A 117 1.58 17.33 2.74
CA GLU A 117 2.39 17.75 3.88
C GLU A 117 2.13 16.82 5.06
N GLY A 118 3.18 16.32 5.71
CA GLY A 118 3.05 15.44 6.87
C GLY A 118 4.14 15.65 7.92
N THR A 119 3.91 15.11 9.11
CA THR A 119 4.89 15.19 10.21
C THR A 119 5.76 13.93 10.23
N PRO A 120 7.10 14.07 10.33
CA PRO A 120 7.99 12.92 10.55
C PRO A 120 7.55 12.05 11.74
N GLY A 121 7.60 10.74 11.56
CA GLY A 121 7.18 9.75 12.56
C GLY A 121 5.70 9.34 12.49
N GLU A 122 4.88 10.07 11.73
CA GLU A 122 3.51 9.64 11.40
C GLU A 122 3.52 8.66 10.22
N GLN A 123 2.35 8.10 9.91
CA GLN A 123 2.14 7.32 8.69
C GLN A 123 0.81 7.69 8.04
N SER A 124 0.71 7.54 6.73
CA SER A 124 -0.53 7.74 5.97
C SER A 124 -1.03 6.41 5.41
N LEU A 125 -2.35 6.35 5.17
CA LEU A 125 -3.02 5.19 4.59
C LEU A 125 -3.73 5.58 3.30
N TRP A 126 -3.45 4.83 2.26
CA TRP A 126 -4.04 5.01 0.93
C TRP A 126 -4.70 3.73 0.47
N ILE A 127 -5.79 3.84 -0.29
CA ILE A 127 -6.61 2.70 -0.69
C ILE A 127 -6.74 2.69 -2.21
N ILE A 128 -6.61 1.50 -2.80
CA ILE A 128 -6.98 1.19 -4.17
C ILE A 128 -8.20 0.27 -4.11
N ALA A 129 -9.36 0.83 -4.40
CA ALA A 129 -10.62 0.10 -4.50
C ALA A 129 -11.12 0.13 -5.96
N PRO A 130 -11.20 -1.03 -6.63
CA PRO A 130 -11.68 -1.09 -8.01
C PRO A 130 -13.13 -0.59 -8.15
N GLN A 131 -13.32 0.37 -9.05
CA GLN A 131 -14.59 0.98 -9.42
C GLN A 131 -15.25 0.17 -10.55
N GLY A 132 -15.60 -1.09 -10.24
CA GLY A 132 -16.26 -1.97 -11.21
C GLY A 132 -16.17 -3.45 -10.86
N ARG A 133 -17.02 -4.26 -11.50
CA ARG A 133 -17.07 -5.73 -11.28
C ARG A 133 -16.08 -6.52 -12.13
N ARG A 134 -14.94 -5.94 -12.51
CA ARG A 134 -13.90 -6.71 -13.23
C ARG A 134 -13.09 -7.48 -12.21
N PRO A 135 -13.22 -8.82 -12.13
CA PRO A 135 -12.47 -9.60 -11.16
C PRO A 135 -10.98 -9.45 -11.39
N GLY A 136 -10.22 -9.28 -10.32
CA GLY A 136 -8.77 -9.17 -10.41
C GLY A 136 -8.13 -9.50 -9.08
N ALA A 137 -7.21 -10.45 -9.07
CA ALA A 137 -6.37 -10.71 -7.93
C ALA A 137 -5.16 -9.76 -7.97
N LEU A 138 -4.86 -9.09 -6.86
CA LEU A 138 -3.58 -8.41 -6.71
C LEU A 138 -2.52 -9.51 -6.53
N TYR A 139 -1.72 -9.73 -7.58
CA TYR A 139 -0.88 -10.92 -7.68
C TYR A 139 0.58 -10.63 -7.40
N ARG A 140 1.08 -9.47 -7.86
CA ARG A 140 2.45 -9.02 -7.64
C ARG A 140 2.45 -7.55 -7.26
N VAL A 141 3.44 -7.16 -6.47
CA VAL A 141 3.64 -5.78 -6.06
C VAL A 141 5.12 -5.47 -6.20
N ALA A 142 5.47 -4.38 -6.86
CA ALA A 142 6.79 -3.77 -6.67
C ALA A 142 6.63 -2.53 -5.80
N ILE A 143 7.50 -2.37 -4.81
CA ILE A 143 7.57 -1.14 -4.00
C ILE A 143 8.96 -0.53 -4.10
N HIS A 144 9.00 0.79 -4.14
CA HIS A 144 10.20 1.60 -4.00
C HIS A 144 9.98 2.56 -2.83
N GLY A 145 10.76 2.38 -1.77
CA GLY A 145 10.74 3.22 -0.58
C GLY A 145 12.10 3.89 -0.41
N ARG A 146 12.75 3.65 0.73
CA ARG A 146 14.10 4.15 1.02
C ARG A 146 15.22 3.34 0.34
N GLY A 147 14.99 2.05 0.11
CA GLY A 147 15.88 1.14 -0.59
C GLY A 147 15.53 0.98 -2.08
N PRO A 148 16.20 0.05 -2.79
CA PRO A 148 15.93 -0.20 -4.20
C PRO A 148 14.51 -0.74 -4.41
N VAL A 149 13.99 -0.58 -5.63
CA VAL A 149 12.74 -1.21 -6.03
C VAL A 149 12.83 -2.73 -5.87
N ARG A 150 11.85 -3.31 -5.18
CA ARG A 150 11.77 -4.76 -4.91
C ARG A 150 10.41 -5.31 -5.27
N HIS A 151 10.41 -6.50 -5.86
CA HIS A 151 9.20 -7.25 -6.19
C HIS A 151 8.81 -8.20 -5.04
N PHE A 152 7.52 -8.28 -4.75
CA PHE A 152 6.93 -9.13 -3.74
C PHE A 152 5.68 -9.84 -4.25
N LEU A 153 5.47 -11.05 -3.74
CA LEU A 153 4.23 -11.79 -3.84
C LEU A 153 3.42 -11.59 -2.56
N PRO A 154 2.13 -11.21 -2.63
CA PRO A 154 1.32 -11.06 -1.43
C PRO A 154 1.06 -12.41 -0.76
N TYR A 155 1.74 -12.67 0.37
CA TYR A 155 1.56 -13.88 1.17
C TYR A 155 0.74 -13.62 2.42
N GLY A 156 -0.03 -14.63 2.83
CA GLY A 156 -0.71 -14.61 4.13
C GLY A 156 0.33 -14.67 5.24
N ALA A 157 0.32 -13.68 6.12
CA ALA A 157 1.16 -13.66 7.31
C ALA A 157 0.35 -14.10 8.54
N SER A 158 0.95 -14.95 9.37
CA SER A 158 0.37 -15.37 10.65
C SER A 158 1.12 -14.71 11.82
N SER A 159 0.46 -14.51 12.95
CA SER A 159 1.10 -14.03 14.17
C SER A 159 2.25 -14.98 14.57
N GLY A 160 3.48 -14.47 14.62
CA GLY A 160 4.70 -15.26 14.86
C GLY A 160 5.52 -15.60 13.61
N SER A 161 5.04 -15.26 12.41
CA SER A 161 5.84 -15.22 11.18
C SER A 161 6.72 -13.97 11.14
N TYR A 162 7.72 -13.95 10.25
CA TYR A 162 8.45 -12.72 9.94
C TYR A 162 7.51 -11.71 9.28
N ALA A 163 7.68 -10.42 9.61
CA ALA A 163 6.93 -9.35 8.98
C ALA A 163 7.29 -9.25 7.49
N LEU A 164 6.29 -8.93 6.65
CA LEU A 164 6.43 -8.85 5.21
C LEU A 164 6.12 -7.43 4.72
N PRO A 165 6.88 -6.91 3.73
CA PRO A 165 6.55 -5.61 3.12
C PRO A 165 5.21 -5.64 2.37
N VAL A 166 4.81 -6.81 1.89
CA VAL A 166 3.52 -7.03 1.22
C VAL A 166 2.82 -8.24 1.83
N VAL A 167 1.71 -8.00 2.53
CA VAL A 167 0.90 -9.04 3.19
C VAL A 167 -0.42 -9.23 2.47
N ARG A 168 -0.94 -10.45 2.45
CA ARG A 168 -2.29 -10.78 1.98
C ARG A 168 -3.20 -11.04 3.17
N LEU A 169 -4.29 -10.29 3.27
CA LEU A 169 -5.32 -10.48 4.29
C LEU A 169 -6.70 -10.54 3.64
N PRO A 170 -7.65 -11.36 4.13
CA PRO A 170 -9.02 -11.35 3.62
C PRO A 170 -9.69 -9.99 3.86
N LEU A 171 -10.40 -9.45 2.86
CA LEU A 171 -11.03 -8.14 2.95
C LEU A 171 -12.17 -8.14 3.99
N ASN A 172 -12.95 -9.22 4.08
CA ASN A 172 -13.94 -9.43 5.14
C ASN A 172 -13.33 -9.43 6.54
N TYR A 173 -12.11 -9.96 6.69
CA TYR A 173 -11.37 -9.90 7.94
C TYR A 173 -11.03 -8.45 8.31
N LEU A 174 -10.54 -7.65 7.36
CA LEU A 174 -10.26 -6.22 7.59
C LEU A 174 -11.55 -5.46 7.97
N PHE A 175 -12.64 -5.65 7.23
CA PHE A 175 -13.93 -5.00 7.53
C PHE A 175 -14.49 -5.39 8.89
N SER A 176 -14.37 -6.66 9.29
CA SER A 176 -14.86 -7.12 10.60
C SER A 176 -14.15 -6.49 11.81
N ARG A 177 -13.06 -5.74 11.57
CA ARG A 177 -12.20 -5.12 12.57
C ARG A 177 -12.21 -3.59 12.53
N GLU A 178 -13.06 -3.00 11.70
CA GLU A 178 -13.23 -1.54 11.69
C GLU A 178 -13.67 -1.05 13.08
N GLY A 179 -13.01 -0.01 13.59
CA GLY A 179 -13.23 0.56 14.92
C GLY A 179 -12.60 -0.23 16.09
N ASP A 180 -11.90 -1.34 15.85
CA ASP A 180 -11.14 -2.05 16.89
C ASP A 180 -9.82 -1.31 17.19
N ALA A 181 -9.77 -0.61 18.33
CA ALA A 181 -8.62 0.22 18.72
C ALA A 181 -7.29 -0.55 18.87
N ASP A 182 -7.36 -1.87 19.05
CA ASP A 182 -6.21 -2.76 19.18
C ASP A 182 -5.86 -3.47 17.86
N PHE A 183 -6.63 -3.24 16.79
CA PHE A 183 -6.47 -3.91 15.50
C PHE A 183 -5.06 -3.74 14.94
N TRP A 184 -4.59 -2.50 14.81
CA TRP A 184 -3.23 -2.22 14.37
C TRP A 184 -2.19 -3.00 15.18
N THR A 185 -2.13 -2.75 16.48
CA THR A 185 -1.09 -3.27 17.39
C THR A 185 -1.07 -4.80 17.40
N ARG A 186 -2.24 -5.44 17.42
CA ARG A 186 -2.34 -6.90 17.58
C ARG A 186 -2.33 -7.67 16.26
N ARG A 187 -2.75 -7.05 15.16
CA ARG A 187 -3.04 -7.77 13.90
C ARG A 187 -2.23 -7.30 12.70
N ILE A 188 -1.94 -6.00 12.59
CA ILE A 188 -1.26 -5.44 11.41
C ILE A 188 0.22 -5.19 11.69
N ALA A 189 0.53 -4.43 12.74
CA ALA A 189 1.91 -4.08 13.11
C ALA A 189 2.86 -5.30 13.25
N PRO A 190 2.42 -6.47 13.77
CA PRO A 190 3.30 -7.64 13.86
C PRO A 190 3.63 -8.31 12.53
N VAL A 191 2.83 -8.06 11.49
CA VAL A 191 2.91 -8.80 10.22
C VAL A 191 3.36 -7.96 9.04
N ILE A 192 3.23 -6.63 9.11
CA ILE A 192 3.67 -5.74 8.03
C ILE A 192 5.04 -5.13 8.35
N ASP A 193 5.95 -5.22 7.39
CA ASP A 193 7.26 -4.58 7.47
C ASP A 193 7.20 -3.21 6.80
N LEU A 194 7.50 -2.16 7.57
CA LEU A 194 7.58 -0.77 7.11
C LEU A 194 9.02 -0.23 7.19
N THR A 195 10.02 -1.11 7.28
CA THR A 195 11.43 -0.73 7.42
C THR A 195 11.92 0.15 6.27
N GLU A 196 11.42 -0.06 5.05
CA GLU A 196 11.74 0.76 3.87
C GLU A 196 10.79 1.96 3.70
N GLY A 197 9.86 2.14 4.63
CA GLY A 197 8.93 3.28 4.71
C GLY A 197 7.68 3.18 3.87
N ILE A 198 7.47 2.06 3.18
CA ILE A 198 6.23 1.73 2.48
C ILE A 198 5.92 0.24 2.68
N GLY A 199 4.64 -0.09 2.84
CA GLY A 199 4.14 -1.46 2.88
C GLY A 199 2.75 -1.57 2.28
N VAL A 200 2.37 -2.76 1.82
CA VAL A 200 1.10 -2.99 1.13
C VAL A 200 0.35 -4.16 1.75
N ILE A 201 -0.94 -3.96 2.04
CA ILE A 201 -1.87 -5.04 2.37
C ILE A 201 -2.72 -5.30 1.13
N ALA A 202 -2.50 -6.46 0.52
CA ALA A 202 -3.37 -7.01 -0.52
C ALA A 202 -4.63 -7.59 0.14
N ALA A 203 -5.69 -6.80 0.16
CA ALA A 203 -6.96 -7.18 0.74
C ALA A 203 -7.74 -8.07 -0.24
N ALA A 204 -7.69 -9.37 0.03
CA ALA A 204 -8.24 -10.41 -0.81
C ALA A 204 -9.77 -10.43 -0.75
N GLN A 205 -10.45 -10.27 -1.88
CA GLN A 205 -11.89 -10.54 -1.97
C GLN A 205 -12.15 -12.04 -2.08
N ASP A 206 -13.08 -12.55 -1.29
CA ASP A 206 -13.51 -13.95 -1.35
C ASP A 206 -14.51 -14.13 -2.51
N GLY A 207 -14.63 -15.36 -3.02
CA GLY A 207 -15.70 -15.72 -3.97
C GLY A 207 -15.48 -15.33 -5.44
N GLY A 208 -14.34 -14.76 -5.83
CA GLY A 208 -13.90 -14.67 -7.24
C GLY A 208 -14.60 -13.62 -8.11
N VAL A 209 -15.70 -13.02 -7.64
CA VAL A 209 -16.52 -12.09 -8.45
C VAL A 209 -15.99 -10.65 -8.42
N ASP A 210 -15.47 -10.22 -7.27
CA ASP A 210 -14.93 -8.88 -7.09
C ASP A 210 -13.40 -8.91 -7.13
N ALA A 211 -12.82 -7.76 -7.48
CA ALA A 211 -11.38 -7.57 -7.42
C ALA A 211 -10.90 -7.36 -5.98
N ASP A 212 -9.65 -7.75 -5.74
CA ASP A 212 -8.93 -7.42 -4.52
C ASP A 212 -8.83 -5.90 -4.34
N GLN A 213 -8.59 -5.45 -3.12
CA GLN A 213 -8.22 -4.07 -2.82
C GLN A 213 -6.75 -4.02 -2.37
N ALA A 214 -6.16 -2.83 -2.40
CA ALA A 214 -4.83 -2.60 -1.82
C ALA A 214 -4.90 -1.48 -0.79
N TYR A 215 -4.31 -1.71 0.38
CA TYR A 215 -4.08 -0.67 1.39
C TYR A 215 -2.58 -0.41 1.43
N ILE A 216 -2.17 0.83 1.16
CA ILE A 216 -0.76 1.23 1.07
C ILE A 216 -0.47 2.12 2.27
N LEU A 217 0.46 1.68 3.11
CA LEU A 217 0.95 2.41 4.27
C LEU A 217 2.27 3.09 3.90
N VAL A 218 2.38 4.39 4.18
CA VAL A 218 3.61 5.16 3.95
C VAL A 218 4.03 5.83 5.25
N THR A 219 5.23 5.53 5.75
CA THR A 219 5.80 6.20 6.93
C THR A 219 6.45 7.52 6.54
N HIS A 220 6.23 8.56 7.32
CA HIS A 220 6.77 9.89 7.12
C HIS A 220 8.18 9.98 7.71
N GLY A 221 9.20 10.00 6.85
CA GLY A 221 10.61 10.14 7.25
C GLY A 221 10.99 11.59 7.58
N ALA A 222 12.19 11.82 8.11
CA ALA A 222 12.68 13.18 8.44
C ALA A 222 13.09 14.02 7.21
N VAL A 223 12.97 13.46 5.99
CA VAL A 223 13.29 14.12 4.72
C VAL A 223 12.18 13.86 3.70
N PRO A 224 11.95 14.79 2.76
CA PRO A 224 11.04 14.56 1.63
C PRO A 224 11.39 13.26 0.90
N ALA A 225 10.38 12.46 0.60
CA ALA A 225 10.55 11.19 -0.10
C ALA A 225 9.42 10.94 -1.09
N THR A 226 9.77 10.31 -2.22
CA THR A 226 8.79 9.72 -3.13
C THR A 226 8.78 8.23 -2.88
N SER A 227 7.63 7.69 -2.49
CA SER A 227 7.40 6.24 -2.47
C SER A 227 6.64 5.84 -3.73
N THR A 228 6.96 4.68 -4.30
CA THR A 228 6.24 4.14 -5.46
C THR A 228 5.71 2.74 -5.18
N ALA A 229 4.56 2.43 -5.75
CA ALA A 229 3.98 1.09 -5.73
C ALA A 229 3.43 0.73 -7.11
N ILE A 230 3.90 -0.37 -7.69
CA ILE A 230 3.40 -0.94 -8.94
C ILE A 230 2.60 -2.18 -8.59
N LEU A 231 1.28 -2.08 -8.74
CA LEU A 231 0.33 -3.13 -8.41
C LEU A 231 -0.02 -3.91 -9.68
N ALA A 232 0.41 -5.17 -9.73
CA ALA A 232 0.22 -6.06 -10.85
C ALA A 232 -0.96 -7.01 -10.60
N TRP A 233 -1.98 -6.85 -11.43
CA TRP A 233 -3.27 -7.51 -11.29
C TRP A 233 -3.41 -8.61 -12.31
N ARG A 234 -3.88 -9.76 -11.84
CA ARG A 234 -4.20 -10.91 -12.68
C ARG A 234 -5.71 -11.09 -12.72
N GLU A 235 -6.27 -11.26 -13.91
CA GLU A 235 -7.68 -11.59 -14.07
C GLU A 235 -7.97 -12.90 -13.33
N ARG A 236 -9.05 -12.93 -12.55
CA ARG A 236 -9.51 -14.18 -11.95
C ARG A 236 -10.28 -14.91 -13.04
N TYR A 237 -9.82 -16.09 -13.44
CA TYR A 237 -10.62 -16.98 -14.27
C TYR A 237 -11.89 -17.32 -13.48
N ASN A 238 -13.01 -16.76 -13.91
CA ASN A 238 -14.31 -17.24 -13.47
C ASN A 238 -14.55 -18.56 -14.20
N ASP A 239 -14.19 -19.68 -13.59
CA ASP A 239 -14.77 -20.99 -13.90
C ASP A 239 -16.23 -21.01 -13.40
N ARG A 240 -17.04 -20.07 -13.86
CA ARG A 240 -18.43 -20.42 -14.13
C ARG A 240 -18.38 -21.13 -15.46
N GLU A 241 -18.27 -22.45 -15.39
CA GLU A 241 -19.00 -23.30 -16.33
C GLU A 241 -20.34 -22.60 -16.58
N SER A 242 -20.51 -22.03 -17.76
CA SER A 242 -21.85 -21.94 -18.34
C SER A 242 -22.43 -23.32 -18.15
N PRO A 243 -23.65 -23.52 -17.60
CA PRO A 243 -24.21 -24.84 -17.41
C PRO A 243 -24.05 -25.58 -18.72
N GLY A 244 -23.04 -26.45 -18.76
CA GLY A 244 -22.64 -27.10 -19.99
C GLY A 244 -23.85 -27.93 -20.34
N LYS A 245 -24.34 -27.79 -21.57
CA LYS A 245 -25.32 -28.71 -22.13
C LYS A 245 -24.87 -30.11 -21.76
N GLY A 246 -25.55 -30.71 -20.78
CA GLY A 246 -25.28 -32.06 -20.33
C GLY A 246 -25.51 -32.93 -21.55
N PHE A 247 -24.43 -33.36 -22.19
CA PHE A 247 -24.50 -34.42 -23.16
C PHE A 247 -24.87 -35.68 -22.37
N LEU A 248 -26.19 -35.93 -22.30
CA LEU A 248 -26.76 -37.23 -22.01
C LEU A 248 -26.12 -38.23 -22.96
N ARG A 249 -25.07 -38.91 -22.50
CA ARG A 249 -24.61 -40.16 -23.12
C ARG A 249 -25.65 -41.22 -22.81
N ILE A 250 -26.63 -41.34 -23.68
CA ILE A 250 -27.49 -42.52 -23.73
C ILE A 250 -26.60 -43.69 -24.15
N ARG A 251 -26.32 -44.62 -23.22
CA ARG A 251 -25.87 -45.96 -23.59
C ARG A 251 -27.09 -46.74 -24.05
N LEU A 252 -27.19 -46.98 -25.36
CA LEU A 252 -28.04 -48.03 -25.89
C LEU A 252 -27.36 -49.37 -25.58
N ARG A 253 -28.08 -50.24 -24.88
CA ARG A 253 -27.80 -51.69 -24.81
C ARG A 253 -28.54 -52.37 -25.94
#